data_AF-A0A350G0N7-F1
#
_entry.id   AF-A0A350G0N7-F1
#
_cell.length_a   1.000
_cell.length_b   1.000
_cell.length_c   1.000
_cell.angle_alpha   90.00
_cell.angle_beta   90.00
_cell.angle_gamma   90.00
#
_symmetry.space_group_name_H-M   'P 1'
#
loop_
_entity.id
_entity.type
_entity.pdbx_description
1 polymer ?
#
loop_
_entity_poly.entity_id
_entity_poly.type
_entity_poly.pdbx_seq_one_letter_code
_entity_poly.pdbx_strand_id
1 'polypeptide(L)'
;MKKIFLLFIFLLSSCAPNVQRVVAEPLSEPTSTPSSSPKTQPAPTLLALSPTAEKSTCDPFTVDFCITDGHFIFQNPIQPPGNTSVDVSYRYGSTQENKREPHHGVEFLNKFGTPVHAAGDGVVQFAGADSEALYSPWRDFYGNMIVIRHA
;
A
#
# COMPACT_ATOMS: atom_id res chain seq x y z
N MET A 1 32.89 19.80 60.67
CA MET A 1 32.07 20.16 59.47
C MET A 1 32.95 20.86 58.43
N LYS A 2 33.77 20.13 57.66
CA LYS A 2 34.60 20.73 56.56
C LYS A 2 35.28 19.67 55.67
N LYS A 3 34.56 18.63 55.24
CA LYS A 3 35.12 17.54 54.39
C LYS A 3 34.18 17.08 53.26
N ILE A 4 33.26 17.93 52.79
CA ILE A 4 32.27 17.57 51.75
C ILE A 4 32.23 18.64 50.65
N PHE A 5 33.38 19.10 50.15
CA PHE A 5 33.40 20.07 49.03
C PHE A 5 34.41 19.73 47.91
N LEU A 6 35.08 18.59 47.98
CA LEU A 6 36.16 18.23 47.04
C LEU A 6 35.82 17.06 46.11
N LEU A 7 34.53 16.76 45.91
CA LEU A 7 34.08 15.62 45.10
C LEU A 7 33.12 15.99 43.95
N PHE A 8 33.16 17.23 43.45
CA PHE A 8 32.26 17.68 42.38
C PHE A 8 32.96 18.39 41.19
N ILE A 9 34.28 18.20 41.00
CA ILE A 9 35.04 18.86 39.92
C ILE A 9 35.70 17.84 38.96
N PHE A 10 35.18 16.61 38.82
CA PHE A 10 35.84 15.59 37.99
C PHE A 10 34.96 14.82 36.97
N LEU A 11 33.81 15.38 36.56
CA LEU A 11 32.88 14.67 35.64
C LEU A 11 32.48 15.45 34.38
N LEU A 12 33.27 16.44 33.93
CA LEU A 12 32.99 17.20 32.69
C LEU A 12 33.86 16.79 31.49
N SER A 13 34.40 15.58 31.47
CA SER A 13 35.16 15.08 30.31
C SER A 13 34.60 13.75 29.85
N SER A 14 33.73 13.78 28.84
CA SER A 14 33.87 12.96 27.63
C SER A 14 32.55 12.96 26.84
N CYS A 15 32.57 13.54 25.65
CA CYS A 15 31.83 13.09 24.46
C CYS A 15 32.15 14.04 23.30
N ALA A 16 33.31 13.85 22.67
CA ALA A 16 33.53 14.36 21.33
C ALA A 16 32.99 13.32 20.34
N PRO A 17 32.07 13.66 19.42
CA PRO A 17 31.64 12.73 18.39
C PRO A 17 32.79 12.49 17.41
N ASN A 18 33.17 11.22 17.26
CA ASN A 18 34.14 10.78 16.27
C ASN A 18 33.48 10.87 14.88
N VAL A 19 33.76 11.94 14.14
CA VAL A 19 33.28 12.12 12.77
C VAL A 19 34.16 11.29 11.84
N GLN A 20 33.75 10.04 11.63
CA GLN A 20 34.40 9.17 10.67
C GLN A 20 33.95 9.56 9.26
N ARG A 21 34.88 10.05 8.42
CA ARG A 21 34.61 10.31 7.00
C ARG A 21 34.32 8.98 6.30
N VAL A 22 33.08 8.80 5.88
CA VAL A 22 32.70 7.74 4.95
C VAL A 22 33.22 8.15 3.56
N VAL A 23 34.13 7.35 3.01
CA VAL A 23 34.62 7.51 1.64
C VAL A 23 33.55 6.94 0.71
N ALA A 24 33.13 7.73 -0.29
CA ALA A 24 32.13 7.31 -1.27
C ALA A 24 32.67 6.17 -2.15
N GLU A 25 31.89 5.11 -2.27
CA GLU A 25 32.15 3.94 -3.12
C GLU A 25 31.90 4.30 -4.60
N PRO A 26 32.77 3.89 -5.55
CA PRO A 26 32.59 4.23 -6.96
C PRO A 26 31.42 3.47 -7.58
N LEU A 27 30.59 4.21 -8.32
CA LEU A 27 29.42 3.71 -9.03
C LEU A 27 29.85 2.99 -10.33
N SER A 28 29.41 1.74 -10.51
CA SER A 28 29.66 0.95 -11.72
C SER A 28 28.89 1.50 -12.93
N GLU A 29 29.57 1.62 -14.06
CA GLU A 29 29.05 2.14 -15.34
C GLU A 29 28.16 1.10 -16.06
N PRO A 30 27.03 1.49 -16.68
CA PRO A 30 26.14 0.55 -17.34
C PRO A 30 26.65 0.10 -18.72
N THR A 31 26.74 -1.23 -18.90
CA THR A 31 27.05 -1.87 -20.18
C THR A 31 25.85 -1.82 -21.14
N SER A 32 26.00 -1.19 -22.30
CA SER A 32 24.98 -1.12 -23.36
C SER A 32 24.79 -2.49 -24.05
N THR A 33 23.55 -3.00 -24.05
CA THR A 33 23.16 -4.22 -24.80
C THR A 33 22.74 -3.86 -26.23
N PRO A 34 23.13 -4.62 -27.28
CA PRO A 34 22.76 -4.31 -28.65
C PRO A 34 21.27 -4.60 -28.93
N SER A 35 20.63 -3.66 -29.63
CA SER A 35 19.22 -3.72 -30.07
C SER A 35 19.08 -4.58 -31.33
N SER A 36 18.14 -5.53 -31.33
CA SER A 36 17.76 -6.30 -32.52
C SER A 36 16.65 -5.59 -33.30
N SER A 37 16.80 -5.55 -34.63
CA SER A 37 15.89 -4.89 -35.57
C SER A 37 14.59 -5.69 -35.78
N PRO A 38 13.40 -5.06 -35.88
CA PRO A 38 12.14 -5.77 -36.07
C PRO A 38 11.95 -6.25 -37.53
N LYS A 39 11.52 -7.50 -37.68
CA LYS A 39 11.17 -8.14 -38.95
C LYS A 39 9.71 -7.82 -39.31
N THR A 40 9.47 -7.30 -40.51
CA THR A 40 8.14 -6.90 -41.00
C THR A 40 7.21 -8.11 -41.16
N GLN A 41 6.12 -8.17 -40.40
CA GLN A 41 5.06 -9.17 -40.50
C GLN A 41 3.94 -8.66 -41.44
N PRO A 42 3.39 -9.49 -42.35
CA PRO A 42 2.30 -9.06 -43.24
C PRO A 42 1.02 -8.76 -42.45
N ALA A 43 0.34 -7.67 -42.84
CA ALA A 43 -0.86 -7.16 -42.21
C ALA A 43 -2.04 -8.15 -42.34
N PRO A 44 -2.81 -8.42 -41.28
CA PRO A 44 -3.99 -9.27 -41.35
C PRO A 44 -5.13 -8.56 -42.09
N THR A 45 -5.77 -9.28 -43.01
CA THR A 45 -6.99 -8.85 -43.72
C THR A 45 -8.13 -8.63 -42.72
N LEU A 46 -8.64 -7.40 -42.63
CA LEU A 46 -9.75 -7.04 -41.75
C LEU A 46 -11.06 -7.64 -42.27
N LEU A 47 -11.59 -8.63 -41.55
CA LEU A 47 -12.98 -9.08 -41.71
C LEU A 47 -13.90 -8.04 -41.06
N ALA A 48 -14.87 -7.51 -41.82
CA ALA A 48 -15.86 -6.57 -41.31
C ALA A 48 -16.84 -7.31 -40.38
N LEU A 49 -16.73 -7.06 -39.07
CA LEU A 49 -17.68 -7.54 -38.07
C LEU A 49 -18.94 -6.65 -38.13
N SER A 50 -20.09 -7.26 -38.43
CA SER A 50 -21.39 -6.62 -38.29
C SER A 50 -21.73 -6.51 -36.80
N PRO A 51 -22.10 -5.35 -36.26
CA PRO A 51 -22.44 -5.23 -34.84
C PRO A 51 -23.79 -5.87 -34.59
N THR A 52 -23.79 -7.10 -34.07
CA THR A 52 -24.96 -7.65 -33.38
C THR A 52 -25.20 -6.77 -32.16
N ALA A 53 -26.29 -6.01 -32.13
CA ALA A 53 -26.69 -5.25 -30.96
C ALA A 53 -27.01 -6.25 -29.83
N GLU A 54 -26.04 -6.48 -28.96
CA GLU A 54 -26.18 -7.33 -27.79
C GLU A 54 -27.07 -6.60 -26.78
N LYS A 55 -28.21 -7.21 -26.45
CA LYS A 55 -29.18 -6.65 -25.52
C LYS A 55 -28.53 -6.66 -24.13
N SER A 56 -28.23 -5.48 -23.59
CA SER A 56 -27.61 -5.35 -22.26
C SER A 56 -28.42 -6.13 -21.22
N THR A 57 -27.80 -7.10 -20.56
CA THR A 57 -28.40 -7.97 -19.53
C THR A 57 -28.56 -7.26 -18.18
N CYS A 58 -28.10 -6.01 -18.07
CA CYS A 58 -28.12 -5.20 -16.85
C CYS A 58 -29.04 -3.97 -16.98
N ASP A 59 -30.30 -4.17 -17.36
CA ASP A 59 -31.30 -3.09 -17.31
C ASP A 59 -31.84 -2.95 -15.87
N PRO A 60 -31.55 -1.82 -15.16
CA PRO A 60 -31.95 -1.62 -13.77
C PRO A 60 -33.47 -1.54 -13.56
N PHE A 61 -34.26 -1.45 -14.63
CA PHE A 61 -35.73 -1.51 -14.55
C PHE A 61 -36.28 -2.94 -14.65
N THR A 62 -35.43 -3.93 -14.96
CA THR A 62 -35.86 -5.32 -15.18
C THR A 62 -35.17 -6.33 -14.27
N VAL A 63 -34.07 -5.97 -13.61
CA VAL A 63 -33.37 -6.82 -12.64
C VAL A 63 -33.10 -6.07 -11.34
N ASP A 64 -33.24 -6.76 -10.20
CA ASP A 64 -33.01 -6.18 -8.87
C ASP A 64 -31.53 -5.83 -8.64
N PHE A 65 -30.62 -6.62 -9.20
CA PHE A 65 -29.19 -6.34 -9.26
C PHE A 65 -28.57 -7.00 -10.50
N CYS A 66 -27.50 -6.42 -11.02
CA CYS A 66 -26.70 -7.02 -12.07
C CYS A 66 -25.24 -7.07 -11.66
N ILE A 67 -24.55 -8.17 -11.97
CA ILE A 67 -23.11 -8.29 -11.79
C ILE A 67 -22.46 -8.05 -13.13
N THR A 68 -21.69 -6.97 -13.22
CA THR A 68 -20.85 -6.66 -14.38
C THR A 68 -19.40 -6.90 -14.04
N ASP A 69 -18.57 -7.11 -15.06
CA ASP A 69 -17.12 -7.02 -14.88
C ASP A 69 -16.77 -5.60 -14.42
N GLY A 70 -16.24 -5.49 -13.20
CA GLY A 70 -15.77 -4.23 -12.66
C GLY A 70 -14.39 -3.89 -13.23
N HIS A 71 -14.23 -2.67 -13.73
CA HIS A 71 -12.90 -2.10 -13.98
C HIS A 71 -12.33 -1.57 -12.66
N PHE A 72 -11.72 -2.47 -11.89
CA PHE A 72 -11.04 -2.11 -10.65
C PHE A 72 -9.62 -1.63 -10.97
N ILE A 73 -9.31 -0.40 -10.58
CA ILE A 73 -7.97 0.19 -10.77
C ILE A 73 -6.91 -0.36 -9.78
N PHE A 74 -7.37 -1.08 -8.76
CA PHE A 74 -6.52 -1.65 -7.71
C PHE A 74 -6.72 -3.16 -7.60
N GLN A 75 -5.62 -3.86 -7.34
CA GLN A 75 -5.59 -5.29 -7.05
C GLN A 75 -5.87 -5.58 -5.57
N ASN A 76 -6.21 -6.83 -5.28
CA ASN A 76 -6.39 -7.27 -3.89
C ASN A 76 -5.05 -7.23 -3.12
N PRO A 77 -4.97 -6.58 -1.94
CA PRO A 77 -3.75 -6.51 -1.16
C PRO A 77 -3.37 -7.84 -0.49
N ILE A 78 -4.29 -8.82 -0.44
CA ILE A 78 -4.00 -10.18 0.02
C ILE A 78 -4.01 -11.13 -1.18
N GLN A 79 -2.99 -11.98 -1.26
CA GLN A 79 -2.87 -13.00 -2.30
C GLN A 79 -3.00 -14.40 -1.70
N PRO A 80 -3.41 -15.43 -2.49
CA PRO A 80 -3.34 -16.82 -2.06
C PRO A 80 -1.92 -17.19 -1.58
N PRO A 81 -1.78 -17.99 -0.50
CA PRO A 81 -2.82 -18.75 0.18
C PRO A 81 -3.60 -17.99 1.26
N GLY A 82 -3.39 -16.67 1.39
CA GLY A 82 -4.19 -15.83 2.28
C GLY A 82 -5.66 -15.76 1.87
N ASN A 83 -6.52 -15.42 2.82
CA ASN A 83 -7.93 -15.15 2.56
C ASN A 83 -8.07 -13.81 1.83
N THR A 84 -8.50 -13.88 0.59
CA THR A 84 -8.71 -12.75 -0.32
C THR A 84 -10.14 -12.19 -0.27
N SER A 85 -11.01 -12.73 0.61
CA SER A 85 -12.38 -12.26 0.75
C SER A 85 -12.50 -11.19 1.82
N VAL A 86 -13.22 -10.12 1.49
CA VAL A 86 -13.60 -9.07 2.44
C VAL A 86 -14.60 -9.64 3.45
N ASP A 87 -14.38 -9.40 4.74
CA ASP A 87 -15.36 -9.69 5.77
C ASP A 87 -16.65 -8.88 5.54
N VAL A 88 -17.77 -9.58 5.55
CA VAL A 88 -19.08 -9.02 5.23
C VAL A 88 -19.76 -8.41 6.46
N SER A 89 -19.26 -8.70 7.67
CA SER A 89 -19.87 -8.22 8.92
C SER A 89 -19.66 -6.72 9.15
N TYR A 90 -18.58 -6.13 8.63
CA TYR A 90 -18.20 -4.74 8.89
C TYR A 90 -17.53 -4.08 7.67
N ARG A 91 -18.28 -3.88 6.59
CA ARG A 91 -17.79 -3.21 5.38
C ARG A 91 -17.79 -1.69 5.53
N TYR A 92 -17.13 -0.99 4.59
CA TYR A 92 -17.12 0.47 4.51
C TYR A 92 -18.52 1.07 4.72
N GLY A 93 -18.60 2.07 5.59
CA GLY A 93 -19.83 2.78 5.94
C GLY A 93 -20.78 2.02 6.88
N SER A 94 -20.57 0.73 7.13
CA SER A 94 -21.36 -0.02 8.11
C SER A 94 -21.09 0.50 9.52
N THR A 95 -22.14 0.63 10.32
CA THR A 95 -22.07 0.87 11.78
C THR A 95 -22.39 -0.39 12.59
N GLN A 96 -22.61 -1.53 11.91
CA GLN A 96 -23.14 -2.77 12.52
C GLN A 96 -24.35 -2.49 13.42
N GLU A 97 -25.40 -1.88 12.87
CA GLU A 97 -26.61 -1.53 13.63
C GLU A 97 -26.32 -0.59 14.82
N ASN A 98 -25.47 0.41 14.60
CA ASN A 98 -25.02 1.38 15.63
C ASN A 98 -24.21 0.76 16.79
N LYS A 99 -23.64 -0.44 16.60
CA LYS A 99 -22.75 -1.08 17.59
C LYS A 99 -21.29 -0.66 17.44
N ARG A 100 -20.93 -0.04 16.31
CA ARG A 100 -19.59 0.47 16.01
C ARG A 100 -19.67 1.81 15.26
N GLU A 101 -18.56 2.54 15.28
CA GLU A 101 -18.36 3.71 14.42
C GLU A 101 -18.53 3.34 12.93
N PRO A 102 -18.82 4.31 12.04
CA PRO A 102 -18.78 4.05 10.61
C PRO A 102 -17.41 3.50 10.19
N HIS A 103 -17.40 2.32 9.55
CA HIS A 103 -16.15 1.72 9.12
C HIS A 103 -15.54 2.48 7.93
N HIS A 104 -14.25 2.79 7.99
CA HIS A 104 -13.55 3.56 6.94
C HIS A 104 -12.84 2.70 5.89
N GLY A 105 -13.05 1.38 5.91
CA GLY A 105 -12.38 0.47 4.98
C GLY A 105 -13.05 -0.90 4.89
N VAL A 106 -12.23 -1.92 4.65
CA VAL A 106 -12.64 -3.33 4.61
C VAL A 106 -11.65 -4.16 5.40
N GLU A 107 -12.09 -5.32 5.89
CA GLU A 107 -11.23 -6.24 6.64
C GLU A 107 -11.01 -7.53 5.84
N PHE A 108 -9.77 -8.05 5.87
CA PHE A 108 -9.42 -9.37 5.35
C PHE A 108 -8.91 -10.24 6.51
N LEU A 109 -9.73 -11.16 7.00
CA LEU A 109 -9.37 -11.99 8.15
C LEU A 109 -8.28 -13.01 7.79
N ASN A 110 -7.08 -12.78 8.30
CA ASN A 110 -5.86 -13.56 8.02
C ASN A 110 -5.03 -13.78 9.30
N LYS A 111 -4.11 -14.75 9.25
CA LYS A 111 -3.21 -15.02 10.38
C LYS A 111 -2.10 -13.96 10.47
N PHE A 112 -1.55 -13.79 11.67
CA PHE A 112 -0.34 -12.97 11.84
C PHE A 112 0.78 -13.46 10.93
N GLY A 113 1.49 -12.52 10.29
CA GLY A 113 2.56 -12.80 9.34
C GLY A 113 2.11 -13.04 7.90
N THR A 114 0.80 -13.00 7.60
CA THR A 114 0.33 -13.01 6.20
C THR A 114 0.87 -11.78 5.45
N PRO A 115 1.54 -11.96 4.30
CA PRO A 115 2.03 -10.84 3.49
C PRO A 115 0.89 -9.94 3.01
N VAL A 116 1.11 -8.63 3.08
CA VAL A 116 0.22 -7.61 2.52
C VAL A 116 0.96 -6.93 1.37
N HIS A 117 0.34 -6.94 0.20
CA HIS A 117 0.88 -6.39 -1.04
C HIS A 117 0.26 -5.02 -1.33
N ALA A 118 1.00 -4.14 -2.00
CA ALA A 118 0.45 -2.88 -2.47
C ALA A 118 -0.71 -3.14 -3.46
N ALA A 119 -1.82 -2.43 -3.28
CA ALA A 119 -3.00 -2.56 -4.16
C ALA A 119 -2.77 -1.98 -5.57
N GLY A 120 -1.66 -1.30 -5.80
CA GLY A 120 -1.24 -0.79 -7.09
C GLY A 120 0.09 -0.04 -6.97
N ASP A 121 0.62 0.39 -8.12
CA ASP A 121 1.85 1.18 -8.16
C ASP A 121 1.66 2.52 -7.44
N GLY A 122 2.70 3.01 -6.78
CA GLY A 122 2.64 4.27 -6.06
C GLY A 122 3.87 4.57 -5.22
N VAL A 123 3.78 5.64 -4.43
CA VAL A 123 4.84 6.09 -3.53
C VAL A 123 4.39 5.92 -2.08
N VAL A 124 5.20 5.24 -1.27
CA VAL A 124 4.99 5.16 0.17
C VAL A 124 5.15 6.56 0.77
N GLN A 125 4.04 7.11 1.27
CA GLN A 125 4.01 8.40 1.96
C GLN A 125 4.32 8.25 3.45
N PHE A 126 3.96 7.11 4.01
CA PHE A 126 4.13 6.80 5.42
C PHE A 126 4.22 5.28 5.62
N ALA A 127 5.09 4.85 6.54
CA ALA A 127 5.21 3.47 6.99
C ALA A 127 5.74 3.46 8.43
N GLY A 128 4.88 3.18 9.41
CA GLY A 128 5.25 3.25 10.82
C GLY A 128 4.05 3.07 11.74
N ALA A 129 4.26 3.34 13.03
CA ALA A 129 3.19 3.37 14.01
C ALA A 129 2.33 4.63 13.82
N ASP A 130 1.01 4.50 13.89
CA ASP A 130 0.06 5.61 13.71
C ASP A 130 0.00 6.60 14.89
N SER A 131 0.81 6.36 15.93
CA SER A 131 1.16 7.39 16.92
C SER A 131 2.01 8.52 16.32
N GLU A 132 2.78 8.21 15.27
CA GLU A 132 3.72 9.14 14.61
C GLU A 132 3.05 10.01 13.54
N ALA A 133 1.87 9.61 13.03
CA ALA A 133 1.12 10.37 12.02
C ALA A 133 -0.40 10.16 12.15
N LEU A 134 -1.18 11.23 11.96
CA LEU A 134 -2.64 11.19 12.11
C LEU A 134 -3.34 10.93 10.76
N TYR A 135 -3.79 9.70 10.55
CA TYR A 135 -4.58 9.27 9.37
C TYR A 135 -5.95 8.67 9.75
N SER A 136 -6.32 8.84 11.01
CA SER A 136 -7.52 8.34 11.67
C SER A 136 -8.18 9.48 12.43
N PRO A 137 -9.42 9.32 12.92
CA PRO A 137 -10.09 10.33 13.73
C PRO A 137 -9.31 10.73 15.02
N TRP A 138 -8.48 9.83 15.55
CA TRP A 138 -7.54 10.07 16.65
C TRP A 138 -6.30 9.16 16.53
N ARG A 139 -5.21 9.47 17.25
CA ARG A 139 -3.96 8.66 17.24
C ARG A 139 -4.17 7.26 17.84
N ASP A 140 -3.24 6.34 17.55
CA ASP A 140 -3.23 4.97 18.12
C ASP A 140 -4.52 4.18 17.80
N PHE A 141 -5.05 4.35 16.58
CA PHE A 141 -6.27 3.74 16.09
C PHE A 141 -6.03 2.44 15.31
N TYR A 142 -5.07 2.44 14.37
CA TYR A 142 -4.74 1.33 13.47
C TYR A 142 -3.50 0.53 13.93
N GLY A 143 -2.65 1.09 14.78
CA GLY A 143 -1.36 0.50 15.13
C GLY A 143 -0.31 0.74 14.04
N ASN A 144 0.24 -0.30 13.43
CA ASN A 144 1.18 -0.12 12.31
C ASN A 144 0.44 0.09 10.99
N MET A 145 0.81 1.13 10.26
CA MET A 145 0.12 1.56 9.06
C MET A 145 1.08 1.94 7.94
N ILE A 146 0.68 1.65 6.70
CA ILE A 146 1.34 2.08 5.47
C ILE A 146 0.34 2.90 4.64
N VAL A 147 0.77 4.05 4.13
CA VAL A 147 -0.03 4.90 3.23
C VAL A 147 0.69 5.03 1.90
N ILE A 148 0.00 4.67 0.83
CA ILE A 148 0.53 4.72 -0.55
C ILE A 148 -0.25 5.78 -1.32
N ARG A 149 0.47 6.69 -1.98
CA ARG A 149 -0.10 7.63 -2.95
C ARG A 149 -0.05 7.00 -4.34
N HIS A 150 -1.21 6.79 -4.94
CA HIS A 150 -1.38 6.36 -6.33
C HIS A 150 -1.52 7.58 -7.26
N ALA A 151 -1.26 7.39 -8.56
CA ALA A 151 -1.31 8.43 -9.60
C ALA A 151 -2.56 8.31 -10.48
#